data_AF-A0A5C5T8Q2-F1
#
_entry.id   AF-A0A5C5T8Q2-F1
#
_cell.length_a   1.000
_cell.length_b   1.000
_cell.length_c   1.000
_cell.angle_alpha   90.00
_cell.angle_beta   90.00
_cell.angle_gamma   90.00
#
_symmetry.space_group_name_H-M   'P 1'
#
loop_
_entity.id
_entity.type
_entity.pdbx_description
1 polymer ?
#
loop_
_entity_poly.entity_id
_entity_poly.type
_entity_poly.pdbx_seq_one_letter_code
_entity_poly.pdbx_strand_id
1 'polypeptide(L)'
;MRKLLGIFSLVVMACLAAGTPAVAQIVNENDPVFLRFPDLRKRYFGSSETKVAVHKFIAMPMPKQCVYFYVDVYSKPSMSDRDTREEALRTCRNNMQKYGPLGENYAVSCECRIVIGRDKYRLDPGELPTLGYAPLSLFYRDSAGRVTRVHGYTEFGLQFRPGESGPLTVYTPTGNRVCTGTISIPGAFSGNFSLNCPAARFTASGQLQYDQGQNPKDHTVGRGVTPNGGSVTMVIGLPSGAAQARYGSQ
;
A
#
# COMPACT_ATOMS: atom_id res chain seq x y z
N MET A 1 51.59 -10.83 -57.25
CA MET A 1 50.24 -11.37 -57.57
C MET A 1 49.98 -12.60 -56.71
N ARG A 2 48.72 -12.84 -56.30
CA ARG A 2 48.17 -13.83 -55.33
C ARG A 2 48.09 -13.29 -53.89
N LYS A 3 46.98 -12.66 -53.49
CA LYS A 3 45.70 -13.23 -52.99
C LYS A 3 45.87 -14.13 -51.76
N LEU A 4 45.38 -13.67 -50.60
CA LEU A 4 44.48 -14.45 -49.74
C LEU A 4 43.78 -13.53 -48.72
N LEU A 5 42.46 -13.47 -48.88
CA LEU A 5 41.48 -12.91 -47.95
C LEU A 5 41.49 -13.70 -46.64
N GLY A 6 41.44 -13.02 -45.51
CA GLY A 6 41.05 -13.58 -44.22
C GLY A 6 39.88 -12.76 -43.66
N ILE A 7 38.66 -13.25 -43.84
CA ILE A 7 37.43 -12.69 -43.27
C ILE A 7 37.40 -13.06 -41.78
N PHE A 8 37.55 -12.08 -40.89
CA PHE A 8 37.26 -12.24 -39.47
C PHE A 8 35.78 -11.96 -39.23
N SER A 9 34.96 -13.01 -39.16
CA SER A 9 33.60 -12.93 -38.63
C SER A 9 33.67 -12.81 -37.10
N LEU A 10 33.35 -11.62 -36.59
CA LEU A 10 33.17 -11.37 -35.17
C LEU A 10 31.81 -11.95 -34.74
N VAL A 11 31.83 -13.06 -34.01
CA VAL A 11 30.63 -13.65 -33.39
C VAL A 11 30.25 -12.77 -32.19
N VAL A 12 29.15 -12.04 -32.31
CA VAL A 12 28.53 -11.33 -31.18
C VAL A 12 27.88 -12.38 -30.28
N MET A 13 28.55 -12.70 -29.17
CA MET A 13 28.04 -13.59 -28.15
C MET A 13 27.00 -12.82 -27.32
N ALA A 14 25.72 -13.00 -27.65
CA ALA A 14 24.62 -12.52 -26.82
C ALA A 14 24.59 -13.32 -25.51
N CYS A 15 25.01 -12.70 -24.41
CA CYS A 15 24.73 -13.20 -23.06
C CYS A 15 23.21 -13.15 -22.83
N LEU A 16 22.54 -14.26 -23.10
CA LEU A 16 21.22 -14.56 -22.55
C LEU A 16 21.39 -14.68 -21.04
N ALA A 17 21.06 -13.62 -20.30
CA ALA A 17 20.83 -13.71 -18.87
C ALA A 17 19.60 -14.61 -18.66
N ALA A 18 19.83 -15.90 -18.50
CA ALA A 18 18.84 -16.84 -18.04
C ALA A 18 18.48 -16.46 -16.60
N GLY A 19 17.41 -15.67 -16.43
CA GLY A 19 16.80 -15.48 -15.12
C GLY A 19 16.41 -16.85 -14.59
N THR A 20 17.04 -17.28 -13.50
CA THR A 20 16.62 -18.47 -12.76
C THR A 20 15.13 -18.34 -12.44
N PRO A 21 14.28 -19.35 -12.71
CA PRO A 21 12.88 -19.29 -12.35
C PRO A 21 12.78 -19.07 -10.85
N ALA A 22 12.14 -17.98 -10.44
CA ALA A 22 11.92 -17.68 -9.04
C ALA A 22 11.27 -18.90 -8.36
N VAL A 23 11.98 -19.48 -7.38
CA VAL A 23 11.45 -20.57 -6.57
C VAL A 23 10.22 -20.01 -5.86
N ALA A 24 9.05 -20.62 -6.08
CA ALA A 24 7.79 -20.18 -5.48
C ALA A 24 7.90 -20.25 -3.95
N GLN A 25 8.16 -19.10 -3.32
CA GLN A 25 8.35 -18.97 -1.89
C GLN A 25 7.04 -19.22 -1.15
N ILE A 26 7.09 -20.08 -0.13
CA ILE A 26 5.97 -20.31 0.79
C ILE A 26 5.82 -19.07 1.68
N VAL A 27 4.57 -18.66 1.88
CA VAL A 27 4.27 -17.49 2.69
C VAL A 27 4.49 -17.75 4.18
N ASN A 28 5.01 -16.75 4.89
CA ASN A 28 5.28 -16.75 6.32
C ASN A 28 4.47 -15.64 7.01
N GLU A 29 4.04 -15.89 8.24
CA GLU A 29 3.26 -14.93 9.04
C GLU A 29 3.99 -13.59 9.26
N ASN A 30 5.34 -13.62 9.24
CA ASN A 30 6.18 -12.46 9.41
C ASN A 30 6.62 -11.81 8.08
N ASP A 31 6.03 -12.20 6.94
CA ASP A 31 6.36 -11.55 5.67
C ASP A 31 5.78 -10.11 5.62
N PRO A 32 6.45 -9.18 4.91
CA PRO A 32 6.06 -7.76 4.87
C PRO A 32 4.58 -7.52 4.53
N VAL A 33 3.99 -8.34 3.67
CA VAL A 33 2.59 -8.24 3.27
C VAL A 33 1.61 -8.47 4.42
N PHE A 34 1.89 -9.42 5.32
CA PHE A 34 1.05 -9.72 6.48
C PHE A 34 1.29 -8.74 7.62
N LEU A 35 2.52 -8.26 7.74
CA LEU A 35 2.85 -7.21 8.69
C LEU A 35 2.21 -5.87 8.31
N ARG A 36 2.08 -5.61 7.01
CA ARG A 36 1.35 -4.45 6.47
C ARG A 36 -0.15 -4.52 6.72
N PHE A 37 -0.73 -5.72 6.67
CA PHE A 37 -2.16 -5.95 6.84
C PHE A 37 -2.40 -6.91 8.02
N PRO A 38 -2.38 -6.43 9.27
CA PRO A 38 -2.51 -7.31 10.45
C PRO A 38 -3.83 -8.11 10.47
N ASP A 39 -4.92 -7.54 9.94
CA ASP A 39 -6.18 -8.27 9.80
C ASP A 39 -6.09 -9.40 8.78
N LEU A 40 -5.33 -9.20 7.69
CA LEU A 40 -5.02 -10.27 6.74
C LEU A 40 -4.22 -11.35 7.45
N ARG A 41 -3.16 -10.98 8.18
CA ARG A 41 -2.35 -11.93 8.96
C ARG A 41 -3.21 -12.78 9.89
N LYS A 42 -4.06 -12.13 10.69
CA LYS A 42 -4.98 -12.79 11.63
C LYS A 42 -5.94 -13.74 10.91
N ARG A 43 -6.57 -13.29 9.83
CA ARG A 43 -7.51 -14.13 9.07
C ARG A 43 -6.82 -15.28 8.36
N TYR A 44 -5.69 -15.02 7.71
CA TYR A 44 -4.96 -15.99 6.90
C TYR A 44 -4.39 -17.14 7.73
N PHE A 45 -3.77 -16.84 8.88
CA PHE A 45 -3.10 -17.85 9.72
C PHE A 45 -3.92 -18.29 10.94
N GLY A 46 -4.74 -17.40 11.51
CA GLY A 46 -5.40 -17.61 12.80
C GLY A 46 -6.84 -18.12 12.72
N SER A 47 -7.57 -17.86 11.63
CA SER A 47 -9.00 -18.22 11.54
C SER A 47 -9.22 -19.72 11.28
N SER A 48 -10.21 -20.33 11.93
CA SER A 48 -10.61 -21.72 11.69
C SER A 48 -11.23 -21.92 10.30
N GLU A 49 -11.98 -20.92 9.82
CA GLU A 49 -12.61 -20.92 8.49
C GLU A 49 -11.58 -20.98 7.36
N THR A 50 -10.45 -20.29 7.53
CA THR A 50 -9.38 -20.25 6.52
C THR A 50 -8.47 -21.48 6.58
N LYS A 51 -8.41 -22.17 7.72
CA LYS A 51 -7.64 -23.43 7.86
C LYS A 51 -8.23 -24.58 7.05
N VAL A 52 -9.55 -24.60 6.87
CA VAL A 52 -10.25 -25.67 6.14
C VAL A 52 -10.43 -25.39 4.64
N ALA A 53 -10.14 -24.17 4.19
CA ALA A 53 -10.25 -23.80 2.79
C ALA A 53 -9.14 -24.44 1.94
N VAL A 54 -9.55 -25.13 0.86
CA VAL A 54 -8.65 -25.83 -0.08
C VAL A 54 -7.91 -24.86 -1.00
N HIS A 55 -8.56 -23.77 -1.41
CA HIS A 55 -7.97 -22.71 -2.23
C HIS A 55 -8.00 -21.40 -1.48
N LYS A 56 -6.85 -20.73 -1.41
CA LYS A 56 -6.68 -19.44 -0.76
C LYS A 56 -5.99 -18.50 -1.72
N PHE A 57 -6.62 -17.36 -2.00
CA PHE A 57 -6.10 -16.37 -2.93
C PHE A 57 -6.16 -14.98 -2.31
N ILE A 58 -5.01 -14.30 -2.35
CA ILE A 58 -4.87 -12.89 -1.99
C ILE A 58 -4.61 -12.11 -3.25
N ALA A 59 -5.50 -11.18 -3.58
CA ALA A 59 -5.36 -10.23 -4.67
C ALA A 59 -5.07 -8.83 -4.11
N MET A 60 -4.18 -8.10 -4.79
CA MET A 60 -3.86 -6.72 -4.46
C MET A 60 -3.69 -5.91 -5.74
N PRO A 61 -3.96 -4.59 -5.72
CA PRO A 61 -3.55 -3.73 -6.81
C PRO A 61 -2.02 -3.61 -6.81
N MET A 62 -1.42 -3.85 -7.96
CA MET A 62 0.03 -3.81 -8.21
C MET A 62 0.34 -2.76 -9.29
N PRO A 63 1.56 -2.22 -9.38
CA PRO A 63 2.78 -2.54 -8.61
C PRO A 63 2.71 -2.09 -7.14
N LYS A 64 3.77 -2.29 -6.33
CA LYS A 64 3.79 -2.03 -4.87
C LYS A 64 3.23 -0.66 -4.43
N GLN A 65 3.34 0.36 -5.30
CA GLN A 65 2.79 1.70 -5.13
C GLN A 65 1.25 1.73 -5.11
N CYS A 66 0.60 0.74 -5.70
CA CYS A 66 -0.85 0.57 -5.76
C CYS A 66 -1.41 -0.28 -4.61
N VAL A 67 -0.56 -0.84 -3.73
CA VAL A 67 -1.01 -1.84 -2.73
C VAL A 67 -1.69 -1.19 -1.52
N TYR A 68 -2.69 -0.33 -1.70
CA TYR A 68 -3.40 0.34 -0.59
C TYR A 68 -4.58 -0.44 -0.01
N PHE A 69 -4.88 -1.63 -0.55
CA PHE A 69 -5.79 -2.61 0.04
C PHE A 69 -5.42 -4.02 -0.41
N TYR A 70 -6.06 -5.00 0.21
CA TYR A 70 -6.04 -6.40 -0.21
C TYR A 70 -7.46 -6.94 -0.31
N VAL A 71 -7.59 -8.02 -1.07
CA VAL A 71 -8.78 -8.86 -1.12
C VAL A 71 -8.32 -10.29 -0.86
N ASP A 72 -8.93 -10.94 0.11
CA ASP A 72 -8.71 -12.34 0.42
C ASP A 72 -9.96 -13.17 0.15
N VAL A 73 -9.80 -14.23 -0.62
CA VAL A 73 -10.89 -15.16 -0.95
C VAL A 73 -10.42 -16.58 -0.62
N TYR A 74 -11.26 -17.27 0.14
CA TYR A 74 -11.07 -18.65 0.54
C TYR A 74 -12.19 -19.50 -0.06
N SER A 75 -11.84 -20.63 -0.67
CA SER A 75 -12.81 -21.49 -1.36
C SER A 75 -13.85 -22.04 -0.39
N LYS A 76 -15.11 -21.97 -0.80
CA LYS A 76 -16.19 -22.79 -0.23
C LYS A 76 -16.17 -24.19 -0.86
N PRO A 77 -16.83 -25.21 -0.27
CA PRO A 77 -16.82 -26.58 -0.80
C PRO A 77 -17.24 -26.73 -2.28
N SER A 78 -18.07 -25.81 -2.78
CA SER A 78 -18.55 -25.80 -4.17
C SER A 78 -17.70 -24.97 -5.14
N MET A 79 -16.66 -24.29 -4.67
CA MET A 79 -15.85 -23.39 -5.50
C MET A 79 -14.60 -24.12 -6.01
N SER A 80 -14.37 -24.08 -7.33
CA SER A 80 -13.12 -24.55 -7.90
C SER A 80 -11.97 -23.56 -7.64
N ASP A 81 -10.74 -24.00 -7.90
CA ASP A 81 -9.55 -23.14 -7.86
C ASP A 81 -9.69 -21.94 -8.81
N ARG A 82 -10.21 -22.18 -10.01
CA ARG A 82 -10.45 -21.15 -11.02
C ARG A 82 -11.46 -20.13 -10.52
N ASP A 83 -12.59 -20.60 -9.98
CA ASP A 83 -13.66 -19.71 -9.49
C ASP A 83 -13.15 -18.86 -8.32
N THR A 84 -12.41 -19.47 -7.39
CA THR A 84 -11.85 -18.77 -6.22
C THR A 84 -10.85 -17.69 -6.64
N ARG A 85 -9.99 -18.00 -7.63
CA ARG A 85 -9.05 -17.04 -8.20
C ARG A 85 -9.75 -15.90 -8.94
N GLU A 86 -10.71 -16.23 -9.80
CA GLU A 86 -11.46 -15.23 -10.58
C GLU A 86 -12.26 -14.31 -9.65
N GLU A 87 -12.82 -14.85 -8.57
CA GLU A 87 -13.54 -14.08 -7.56
C GLU A 87 -12.63 -13.07 -6.84
N ALA A 88 -11.43 -13.49 -6.46
CA ALA A 88 -10.43 -12.59 -5.84
C ALA A 88 -10.06 -11.44 -6.79
N LEU A 89 -9.79 -11.75 -8.07
CA LEU A 89 -9.45 -10.74 -9.08
C LEU A 89 -10.62 -9.81 -9.39
N ARG A 90 -11.83 -10.36 -9.54
CA ARG A 90 -13.07 -9.61 -9.79
C ARG A 90 -13.35 -8.64 -8.65
N THR A 91 -13.30 -9.12 -7.41
CA THR A 91 -13.52 -8.28 -6.22
C THR A 91 -12.44 -7.22 -6.07
N CYS A 92 -11.18 -7.56 -6.34
CA CYS A 92 -10.10 -6.57 -6.37
C CYS A 92 -10.36 -5.49 -7.42
N ARG A 93 -10.73 -5.85 -8.66
CA ARG A 93 -11.02 -4.89 -9.73
C ARG A 93 -12.20 -4.00 -9.39
N ASN A 94 -13.27 -4.56 -8.83
CA ASN A 94 -14.43 -3.80 -8.38
C ASN A 94 -14.06 -2.79 -7.28
N ASN A 95 -13.26 -3.22 -6.30
CA ASN A 95 -12.72 -2.33 -5.27
C ASN A 95 -11.80 -1.27 -5.87
N MET A 96 -10.97 -1.61 -6.86
CA MET A 96 -10.13 -0.68 -7.59
C MET A 96 -10.91 0.22 -8.55
N GLN A 97 -12.17 -0.05 -8.88
CA GLN A 97 -13.02 0.90 -9.59
C GLN A 97 -13.74 1.82 -8.60
N LYS A 98 -14.28 1.24 -7.53
CA LYS A 98 -15.01 1.95 -6.47
C LYS A 98 -14.12 2.89 -5.65
N TYR A 99 -12.93 2.42 -5.33
CA TYR A 99 -11.91 3.13 -4.55
C TYR A 99 -10.69 3.46 -5.41
N GLY A 100 -10.88 3.51 -6.73
CA GLY A 100 -9.81 3.54 -7.73
C GLY A 100 -8.79 4.63 -7.55
N PRO A 101 -7.69 4.57 -8.32
CA PRO A 101 -6.42 5.20 -7.98
C PRO A 101 -6.65 6.69 -7.81
N LEU A 102 -6.90 7.06 -6.56
CA LEU A 102 -6.74 8.37 -5.98
C LEU A 102 -6.95 9.50 -6.97
N GLY A 103 -8.22 9.85 -7.20
CA GLY A 103 -8.67 10.98 -8.04
C GLY A 103 -7.56 11.63 -8.86
N GLU A 104 -7.42 11.20 -10.12
CA GLU A 104 -6.59 11.87 -11.14
C GLU A 104 -5.17 12.25 -10.68
N ASN A 105 -4.28 11.26 -10.57
CA ASN A 105 -2.88 11.28 -11.04
C ASN A 105 -2.02 10.33 -10.22
N TYR A 106 -1.83 9.14 -10.75
CA TYR A 106 -0.58 8.42 -10.58
C TYR A 106 -0.17 8.02 -11.99
N ALA A 107 1.04 8.37 -12.43
CA ALA A 107 1.60 7.89 -13.69
C ALA A 107 1.86 6.35 -13.69
N VAL A 108 1.29 5.64 -12.73
CA VAL A 108 1.48 4.22 -12.46
C VAL A 108 0.20 3.50 -12.85
N SER A 109 0.29 2.64 -13.87
CA SER A 109 -0.80 1.77 -14.25
C SER A 109 -1.01 0.71 -13.15
N CYS A 110 -2.13 0.81 -12.43
CA CYS A 110 -2.48 -0.15 -11.39
C CYS A 110 -3.35 -1.27 -11.96
N GLU A 111 -2.98 -2.52 -11.69
CA GLU A 111 -3.77 -3.69 -12.04
C GLU A 111 -3.89 -4.67 -10.88
N CYS A 112 -5.01 -5.39 -10.81
CA CYS A 112 -5.20 -6.41 -9.78
C CYS A 112 -4.47 -7.70 -10.15
N ARG A 113 -3.54 -8.13 -9.29
CA ARG A 113 -2.79 -9.37 -9.45
C ARG A 113 -3.00 -10.26 -8.24
N ILE A 114 -2.92 -11.58 -8.46
CA ILE A 114 -2.82 -12.55 -7.37
C ILE A 114 -1.40 -12.42 -6.80
N VAL A 115 -1.29 -12.04 -5.54
CA VAL A 115 -0.02 -11.94 -4.81
C VAL A 115 0.31 -13.27 -4.13
N ILE A 116 -0.70 -13.88 -3.51
CA ILE A 116 -0.58 -15.17 -2.82
C ILE A 116 -1.65 -16.09 -3.40
N GLY A 117 -1.25 -17.30 -3.76
CA GLY A 117 -2.19 -18.33 -4.22
C GLY A 117 -1.74 -19.70 -3.78
N ARG A 118 -2.58 -20.40 -3.01
CA ARG A 118 -2.27 -21.71 -2.39
C ARG A 118 -0.99 -21.67 -1.54
N ASP A 119 -0.94 -20.73 -0.59
CA ASP A 119 0.17 -20.55 0.37
C ASP A 119 1.54 -20.23 -0.23
N LYS A 120 1.58 -19.85 -1.52
CA LYS A 120 2.81 -19.45 -2.22
C LYS A 120 2.67 -18.07 -2.81
N TYR A 121 3.77 -17.32 -2.77
CA TYR A 121 3.89 -16.10 -3.56
C TYR A 121 3.81 -16.41 -5.05
N ARG A 122 3.09 -15.55 -5.76
CA ARG A 122 2.93 -15.58 -7.22
C ARG A 122 3.69 -14.45 -7.92
N LEU A 123 4.34 -13.60 -7.13
CA LEU A 123 5.17 -12.48 -7.54
C LEU A 123 6.56 -12.68 -6.97
N ASP A 124 7.54 -12.02 -7.57
CA ASP A 124 8.88 -11.98 -6.99
C ASP A 124 8.85 -11.25 -5.64
N PRO A 125 9.61 -11.70 -4.62
CA PRO A 125 9.65 -11.03 -3.32
C PRO A 125 10.01 -9.54 -3.40
N GLY A 126 10.82 -9.14 -4.40
CA GLY A 126 11.17 -7.73 -4.65
C GLY A 126 10.02 -6.87 -5.17
N GLU A 127 8.96 -7.48 -5.70
CA GLU A 127 7.73 -6.80 -6.11
C GLU A 127 6.78 -6.53 -4.93
N LEU A 128 6.99 -7.21 -3.79
CA LEU A 128 6.15 -7.04 -2.61
C LEU A 128 6.36 -5.65 -1.97
N PRO A 129 5.31 -5.07 -1.38
CA PRO A 129 5.45 -3.78 -0.71
C PRO A 129 6.32 -3.92 0.55
N THR A 130 7.50 -3.32 0.51
CA THR A 130 8.39 -3.15 1.68
C THR A 130 8.09 -1.88 2.47
N LEU A 131 7.34 -0.95 1.86
CA LEU A 131 6.81 0.26 2.47
C LEU A 131 5.28 0.27 2.38
N GLY A 132 4.66 1.01 3.29
CA GLY A 132 3.26 1.38 3.22
C GLY A 132 3.07 2.43 2.13
N TYR A 133 2.04 2.23 1.32
CA TYR A 133 1.61 3.12 0.25
C TYR A 133 0.12 3.34 0.39
N ALA A 134 -0.31 4.56 0.66
CA ALA A 134 -1.73 4.81 0.85
C ALA A 134 -2.15 6.19 0.36
N PRO A 135 -3.42 6.32 -0.06
CA PRO A 135 -4.11 7.59 -0.09
C PRO A 135 -3.85 8.40 1.17
N LEU A 136 -3.59 9.69 1.02
CA LEU A 136 -3.54 10.58 2.17
C LEU A 136 -4.22 11.92 1.87
N SER A 137 -5.00 12.37 2.85
CA SER A 137 -5.52 13.74 2.92
C SER A 137 -5.11 14.38 4.24
N LEU A 138 -4.59 15.61 4.18
CA LEU A 138 -4.29 16.44 5.33
C LEU A 138 -5.21 17.65 5.33
N PHE A 139 -5.83 17.88 6.48
CA PHE A 139 -6.61 19.08 6.78
C PHE A 139 -5.89 19.79 7.91
N TYR A 140 -5.28 20.91 7.60
CA TYR A 140 -4.62 21.77 8.59
C TYR A 140 -5.46 23.01 8.80
N ARG A 141 -5.78 23.34 10.05
CA ARG A 141 -6.41 24.60 10.43
C ARG A 141 -5.44 25.38 11.31
N ASP A 142 -5.08 26.58 10.88
CA ASP A 142 -4.22 27.45 11.68
C ASP A 142 -4.95 28.10 12.86
N SER A 143 -4.22 28.82 13.71
CA SER A 143 -4.78 29.49 14.90
C SER A 143 -5.79 30.59 14.57
N ALA A 144 -5.79 31.11 13.33
CA ALA A 144 -6.76 32.08 12.83
C ALA A 144 -7.99 31.41 12.17
N GLY A 145 -8.04 30.08 12.16
CA GLY A 145 -9.14 29.31 11.57
C GLY A 145 -9.03 29.09 10.06
N ARG A 146 -7.94 29.48 9.40
CA ARG A 146 -7.74 29.25 7.97
C ARG A 146 -7.41 27.79 7.72
N VAL A 147 -8.06 27.20 6.73
CA VAL A 147 -7.92 25.78 6.40
C VAL A 147 -7.04 25.60 5.16
N THR A 148 -5.98 24.80 5.31
CA THR A 148 -5.15 24.29 4.22
C THR A 148 -5.43 22.81 4.01
N ARG A 149 -5.56 22.41 2.75
CA ARG A 149 -5.85 21.03 2.37
C ARG A 149 -4.75 20.50 1.48
N VAL A 150 -4.25 19.32 1.80
CA VAL A 150 -3.29 18.60 0.96
C VAL A 150 -3.88 17.23 0.66
N HIS A 151 -3.98 16.90 -0.62
CA HIS A 151 -4.39 15.58 -1.08
C HIS A 151 -3.25 14.96 -1.87
N GLY A 152 -3.07 13.65 -1.74
CA GLY A 152 -2.08 12.90 -2.49
C GLY A 152 -1.90 11.50 -1.91
N TYR A 153 -0.65 11.09 -1.74
CA TYR A 153 -0.31 9.81 -1.14
C TYR A 153 0.78 9.93 -0.11
N THR A 154 0.93 8.85 0.65
CA THR A 154 2.02 8.69 1.57
C THR A 154 2.78 7.41 1.34
N GLU A 155 4.09 7.52 1.52
CA GLU A 155 4.99 6.40 1.74
C GLU A 155 5.35 6.38 3.23
N PHE A 156 5.26 5.20 3.85
CA PHE A 156 5.65 5.05 5.23
C PHE A 156 6.38 3.74 5.50
N GLY A 157 7.32 3.78 6.44
CA GLY A 157 7.99 2.58 6.93
C GLY A 157 6.99 1.62 7.56
N LEU A 158 6.97 0.37 7.09
CA LEU A 158 6.30 -0.73 7.78
C LEU A 158 7.26 -1.21 8.86
N GLN A 159 7.16 -0.67 10.07
CA GLN A 159 8.00 -1.15 11.17
C GLN A 159 7.31 -2.25 11.96
N PHE A 160 8.11 -3.27 12.27
CA PHE A 160 7.67 -4.60 12.65
C PHE A 160 7.74 -4.86 14.16
N ARG A 161 8.10 -3.84 14.95
CA ARG A 161 8.28 -3.93 16.41
C ARG A 161 7.49 -2.83 17.13
N PRO A 162 6.75 -3.17 18.21
CA PRO A 162 6.09 -2.19 19.05
C PRO A 162 7.07 -1.12 19.56
N GLY A 163 6.71 0.16 19.41
CA GLY A 163 7.49 1.29 19.95
C GLY A 163 8.50 1.92 18.99
N GLU A 164 8.77 1.33 17.83
CA GLU A 164 9.61 1.97 16.80
C GLU A 164 8.79 2.96 15.95
N SER A 165 9.47 4.00 15.44
CA SER A 165 8.91 4.98 14.49
C SER A 165 9.62 4.88 13.14
N GLY A 166 8.84 4.70 12.07
CA GLY A 166 9.31 4.67 10.69
C GLY A 166 9.26 6.03 10.02
N PRO A 167 9.94 6.20 8.87
CA PRO A 167 9.79 7.41 8.07
C PRO A 167 8.36 7.53 7.55
N LEU A 168 7.86 8.75 7.51
CA LEU A 168 6.59 9.13 6.87
C LEU A 168 6.88 10.21 5.84
N THR A 169 6.52 9.98 4.59
CA THR A 169 6.64 10.98 3.53
C THR A 169 5.29 11.18 2.85
N VAL A 170 4.94 12.43 2.60
CA VAL A 170 3.71 12.82 1.91
C VAL A 170 4.05 13.47 0.59
N TYR A 171 3.36 13.06 -0.46
CA TYR A 171 3.55 13.54 -1.81
C TYR A 171 2.23 14.09 -2.38
N THR A 172 2.33 15.05 -3.30
CA THR A 172 1.22 15.46 -4.17
C THR A 172 0.85 14.32 -5.13
N PRO A 173 -0.30 14.37 -5.82
CA PRO A 173 -0.64 13.38 -6.86
C PRO A 173 0.43 13.35 -7.97
N THR A 174 1.04 14.50 -8.27
CA THR A 174 2.13 14.62 -9.25
C THR A 174 3.50 14.12 -8.74
N GLY A 175 3.61 13.63 -7.51
CA GLY A 175 4.84 13.06 -6.95
C GLY A 175 5.78 14.08 -6.28
N ASN A 176 5.37 15.33 -6.11
CA ASN A 176 6.18 16.32 -5.37
C ASN A 176 6.05 16.07 -3.87
N ARG A 177 7.18 16.00 -3.17
CA ARG A 177 7.18 15.84 -1.71
C ARG A 177 6.67 17.10 -1.01
N VAL A 178 5.65 16.95 -0.17
CA VAL A 178 4.99 18.04 0.57
C VAL A 178 5.38 18.04 2.04
N CYS A 179 5.40 16.86 2.65
CA CYS A 179 5.75 16.70 4.05
C CYS A 179 6.68 15.51 4.29
N THR A 180 7.45 15.59 5.36
CA THR A 180 8.25 14.49 5.91
C THR A 180 8.03 14.40 7.40
N GLY A 181 8.23 13.23 7.98
CA GLY A 181 8.25 13.06 9.42
C GLY A 181 8.34 11.60 9.81
N THR A 182 7.69 11.25 10.91
CA THR A 182 7.72 9.89 11.45
C THR A 182 6.32 9.36 11.69
N ILE A 183 6.21 8.05 11.67
CA ILE A 183 4.99 7.34 12.00
C ILE A 183 5.32 6.10 12.80
N SER A 184 4.67 5.96 13.95
CA SER A 184 4.68 4.74 14.75
C SER A 184 3.33 4.09 14.62
N ILE A 185 3.32 2.83 14.18
CA ILE A 185 2.11 2.01 14.08
C ILE A 185 2.34 0.71 14.86
N PRO A 186 2.16 0.69 16.19
CA PRO A 186 2.09 -0.56 16.93
C PRO A 186 0.88 -1.38 16.46
N GLY A 187 1.08 -2.33 15.55
CA GLY A 187 0.03 -3.27 15.12
C GLY A 187 -1.12 -2.61 14.34
N ALA A 188 -2.34 -3.13 14.49
CA ALA A 188 -3.50 -2.78 13.67
C ALA A 188 -4.13 -1.42 14.05
N PHE A 189 -3.35 -0.35 13.83
CA PHE A 189 -3.83 1.02 13.67
C PHE A 189 -4.19 1.79 14.96
N SER A 190 -3.26 1.91 15.89
CA SER A 190 -3.17 3.11 16.73
C SER A 190 -1.69 3.48 16.86
N GLY A 191 -1.37 4.73 17.19
CA GLY A 191 0.04 5.13 17.25
C GLY A 191 0.26 6.62 17.26
N ASN A 192 1.44 7.06 16.83
CA ASN A 192 1.84 8.46 16.82
C ASN A 192 2.37 8.85 15.44
N PHE A 193 2.23 10.12 15.10
CA PHE A 193 2.85 10.69 13.91
C PHE A 193 3.50 12.04 14.20
N SER A 194 4.48 12.39 13.38
CA SER A 194 5.01 13.73 13.25
C SER A 194 5.07 14.13 11.77
N LEU A 195 4.88 15.41 11.49
CA LEU A 195 4.92 15.99 10.16
C LEU A 195 5.67 17.32 10.22
N ASN A 196 6.50 17.53 9.21
CA ASN A 196 7.09 18.78 8.83
C ASN A 196 6.73 19.05 7.37
N CYS A 197 6.00 20.14 7.12
CA CYS A 197 5.47 20.51 5.82
C CYS A 197 5.97 21.90 5.42
N PRO A 198 7.20 22.04 4.89
CA PRO A 198 7.83 23.35 4.67
C PRO A 198 7.03 24.26 3.71
N ALA A 199 6.50 23.71 2.62
CA ALA A 199 5.71 24.46 1.65
C ALA A 199 4.42 25.03 2.24
N ALA A 200 3.80 24.30 3.17
CA ALA A 200 2.59 24.72 3.88
C ALA A 200 2.90 25.44 5.21
N ARG A 201 4.18 25.61 5.56
CA ARG A 201 4.69 26.31 6.75
C ARG A 201 4.08 25.83 8.07
N PHE A 202 3.91 24.52 8.24
CA PHE A 202 3.49 23.96 9.52
C PHE A 202 4.27 22.69 9.87
N THR A 203 4.38 22.45 11.15
CA THR A 203 4.78 21.17 11.75
C THR A 203 3.67 20.69 12.65
N ALA A 204 3.41 19.40 12.69
CA ALA A 204 2.39 18.84 13.56
C ALA A 204 2.84 17.50 14.16
N SER A 205 2.32 17.19 15.32
CA SER A 205 2.44 15.85 15.91
C SER A 205 1.12 15.46 16.55
N GLY A 206 0.87 14.16 16.62
CA GLY A 206 -0.41 13.68 17.10
C GLY A 206 -0.51 12.18 17.15
N GLN A 207 -1.73 11.72 17.39
CA GLN A 207 -2.06 10.31 17.55
C GLN A 207 -2.83 9.79 16.34
N LEU A 208 -2.56 8.53 16.01
CA LEU A 208 -3.25 7.76 14.99
C LEU A 208 -4.27 6.84 15.65
N GLN A 209 -5.41 6.69 14.99
CA GLN A 209 -6.47 5.77 15.37
C GLN A 209 -7.06 5.10 14.15
N TYR A 210 -7.34 3.80 14.26
CA TYR A 210 -8.08 3.06 13.27
C TYR A 210 -9.54 3.45 13.31
N ASP A 211 -10.10 3.67 12.15
CA ASP A 211 -11.52 3.78 11.96
C ASP A 211 -11.95 2.54 11.18
N GLN A 212 -12.60 1.60 11.90
CA GLN A 212 -13.33 0.48 11.31
C GLN A 212 -14.63 1.02 10.71
N GLY A 213 -14.47 1.78 9.63
CA GLY A 213 -15.56 2.51 9.00
C GLY A 213 -16.40 1.60 8.12
N GLN A 214 -17.64 1.32 8.54
CA GLN A 214 -18.69 0.97 7.59
C GLN A 214 -18.93 2.20 6.70
N ASN A 215 -18.53 2.11 5.43
CA ASN A 215 -18.54 3.16 4.39
C ASN A 215 -17.44 4.26 4.43
N PRO A 216 -16.63 4.40 3.37
CA PRO A 216 -16.49 3.49 2.22
C PRO A 216 -15.52 2.32 2.50
N LYS A 217 -14.64 2.42 3.49
CA LYS A 217 -13.56 1.46 3.80
C LYS A 217 -12.92 1.77 5.16
N ASP A 218 -12.34 0.76 5.80
CA ASP A 218 -11.43 0.94 6.92
C ASP A 218 -10.23 1.83 6.56
N HIS A 219 -9.80 2.66 7.51
CA HIS A 219 -8.75 3.64 7.30
C HIS A 219 -8.17 4.13 8.63
N THR A 220 -7.12 4.94 8.57
CA THR A 220 -6.49 5.51 9.76
C THR A 220 -6.69 7.01 9.78
N VAL A 221 -7.05 7.54 10.94
CA VAL A 221 -7.17 8.99 11.18
C VAL A 221 -6.13 9.40 12.20
N GLY A 222 -5.28 10.34 11.81
CA GLY A 222 -4.38 11.07 12.68
C GLY A 222 -5.00 12.38 13.13
N ARG A 223 -5.01 12.64 14.44
CA ARG A 223 -5.37 13.95 14.99
C ARG A 223 -4.18 14.49 15.76
N GLY A 224 -3.79 15.72 15.44
CA GLY A 224 -2.62 16.37 16.01
C GLY A 224 -2.76 17.86 16.12
N VAL A 225 -1.73 18.47 16.70
CA VAL A 225 -1.63 19.92 16.90
C VAL A 225 -0.29 20.43 16.39
N THR A 226 -0.29 21.69 15.98
CA THR A 226 0.91 22.44 15.66
C THR A 226 1.42 23.17 16.92
N PRO A 227 2.71 23.56 16.98
CA PRO A 227 3.25 24.33 18.12
C PRO A 227 2.50 25.65 18.40
N ASN A 228 1.85 26.21 17.38
CA ASN A 228 1.13 27.49 17.47
C ASN A 228 -0.37 27.32 17.75
N GLY A 229 -0.81 26.13 18.18
CA GLY A 229 -2.20 25.86 18.55
C GLY A 229 -3.15 25.57 17.39
N GLY A 230 -2.66 25.50 16.15
CA GLY A 230 -3.44 24.98 15.01
C GLY A 230 -3.68 23.46 15.11
N SER A 231 -4.74 22.96 14.47
CA SER A 231 -5.10 21.54 14.45
C SER A 231 -4.79 20.88 13.11
N VAL A 232 -4.45 19.59 13.14
CA VAL A 232 -4.21 18.78 11.94
C VAL A 232 -5.02 17.48 12.03
N THR A 233 -5.77 17.21 10.97
CA THR A 233 -6.40 15.91 10.72
C THR A 233 -5.75 15.27 9.50
N MET A 234 -5.11 14.11 9.70
CA MET A 234 -4.52 13.28 8.66
C MET A 234 -5.40 12.07 8.42
N VAL A 235 -5.72 11.74 7.18
CA VAL A 235 -6.52 10.57 6.83
C VAL A 235 -5.72 9.70 5.88
N ILE A 236 -5.41 8.47 6.28
CA ILE A 236 -4.62 7.50 5.51
C ILE A 236 -5.54 6.35 5.08
N GLY A 237 -5.57 6.06 3.78
CA GLY A 237 -6.29 4.91 3.23
C GLY A 237 -7.68 5.20 2.65
N LEU A 238 -8.19 6.43 2.79
CA LEU A 238 -9.40 6.91 2.11
C LEU A 238 -9.07 7.81 0.89
N PRO A 239 -9.80 7.65 -0.23
CA PRO A 239 -9.75 8.61 -1.34
C PRO A 239 -10.11 10.04 -0.90
N SER A 240 -9.51 11.04 -1.54
CA SER A 240 -9.63 12.46 -1.15
C SER A 240 -11.07 12.96 -1.02
N GLY A 241 -11.95 12.62 -1.96
CA GLY A 241 -13.36 13.00 -1.91
C GLY A 241 -14.09 12.43 -0.68
N ALA A 242 -13.84 11.16 -0.34
CA ALA A 242 -14.41 10.52 0.85
C ALA A 242 -13.82 11.09 2.14
N ALA A 243 -12.50 11.31 2.16
CA ALA A 243 -11.81 11.95 3.28
C ALA A 243 -12.35 13.38 3.51
N GLN A 244 -12.52 14.16 2.45
CA GLN A 244 -13.04 15.52 2.51
C GLN A 244 -14.47 15.55 3.03
N ALA A 245 -15.35 14.67 2.53
CA ALA A 245 -16.75 14.61 2.95
C ALA A 245 -16.89 14.28 4.45
N ARG A 246 -16.01 13.42 4.98
CA ARG A 246 -16.11 12.92 6.36
C ARG A 246 -15.30 13.74 7.38
N TYR A 247 -14.14 14.26 7.00
CA TYR A 247 -13.18 14.88 7.92
C TYR A 247 -12.80 16.31 7.56
N GLY A 248 -13.08 16.77 6.34
CA GLY A 248 -12.58 18.06 5.84
C GLY A 248 -13.32 19.31 6.32
N SER A 249 -14.36 19.15 7.15
CA SER A 249 -15.08 20.23 7.84
C SER A 249 -14.64 20.43 9.30
N GLN A 250 -13.85 19.49 9.85
CA GLN A 250 -13.36 19.53 11.23
C GLN A 250 -12.27 20.59 11.43
#